data_AF-A0A6A3DBJ6-F1
#
_entry.id   AF-A0A6A3DBJ6-F1
#
_cell.length_a   1.000
_cell.length_b   1.000
_cell.length_c   1.000
_cell.angle_alpha   90.00
_cell.angle_beta   90.00
_cell.angle_gamma   90.00
#
_symmetry.space_group_name_H-M   'P 1'
#
loop_
_entity.id
_entity.type
_entity.pdbx_description
1 polymer ?
#
loop_
_entity_poly.entity_id
_entity_poly.type
_entity_poly.pdbx_seq_one_letter_code
_entity_poly.pdbx_strand_id
1 'polypeptide(L)'
;MVMWLENPRNYKIIVGESTAGKSVAHGVGITKIEGFKRMACYVHGATMAHMSSTGVFDAALADPWSAQVCQSRWKSYFARYKSTRDKLKHQTGFGITAEMLAHGVTLEAMVNKSCP
;
A
#
# COMPACT_ATOMS: atom_id res chain seq x y z
N MET A 1 0.88 2.29 5.28
CA MET A 1 0.70 0.89 4.82
C MET A 1 2.00 0.32 4.27
N VAL A 2 2.64 0.98 3.29
CA VAL A 2 3.90 0.51 2.67
C VAL A 2 4.98 0.20 3.71
N MET A 3 5.29 1.12 4.62
CA MET A 3 6.28 0.89 5.69
C MET A 3 5.98 -0.33 6.57
N TRP A 4 4.70 -0.66 6.79
CA TRP A 4 4.34 -1.86 7.56
C TRP A 4 4.63 -3.15 6.78
N LEU A 5 4.50 -3.10 5.45
CA LEU A 5 4.76 -4.21 4.53
C LEU A 5 6.25 -4.39 4.20
N GLU A 6 7.10 -3.38 4.43
CA GLU A 6 8.56 -3.51 4.31
C GLU A 6 9.12 -4.56 5.26
N ASN A 7 8.42 -4.84 6.37
CA ASN A 7 8.70 -6.00 7.19
C ASN A 7 8.25 -7.29 6.46
N PRO A 8 9.18 -8.20 6.08
CA PRO A 8 8.82 -9.37 5.29
C PRO A 8 7.86 -10.33 5.99
N ARG A 9 7.84 -10.34 7.33
CA ARG A 9 6.89 -11.17 8.10
C ARG A 9 5.46 -10.67 7.94
N ASN A 10 5.28 -9.35 7.95
CA ASN A 10 4.00 -8.70 7.74
C ASN A 10 3.52 -8.90 6.30
N TYR A 11 4.40 -8.72 5.33
CA TYR A 11 4.09 -8.99 3.92
C TYR A 11 3.59 -10.42 3.71
N LYS A 12 4.31 -11.43 4.24
CA LYS A 12 3.93 -12.85 4.15
C LYS A 12 2.53 -13.13 4.71
N ILE A 13 2.11 -12.44 5.77
CA ILE A 13 0.74 -12.58 6.30
C ILE A 13 -0.28 -12.11 5.25
N ILE A 14 -0.05 -10.97 4.61
CA ILE A 14 -0.99 -10.36 3.66
C ILE A 14 -1.11 -11.18 2.37
N VAL A 15 0.00 -11.71 1.85
CA VAL A 15 -0.03 -12.57 0.67
C VAL A 15 -0.52 -13.99 0.96
N GLY A 16 -0.53 -14.40 2.23
CA GLY A 16 -1.00 -15.73 2.66
C GLY A 16 0.09 -16.79 2.70
N GLU A 17 1.35 -16.35 2.79
CA GLU A 17 2.55 -17.19 2.83
C GLU A 17 3.10 -17.31 4.26
N SER A 18 2.44 -16.74 5.27
CA SER A 18 2.88 -16.77 6.67
C SER A 18 2.99 -18.19 7.24
N THR A 19 2.21 -19.13 6.69
CA THR A 19 2.17 -20.54 7.09
C THR A 19 2.69 -21.49 5.99
N ALA A 20 3.18 -20.96 4.87
CA ALA A 20 3.70 -21.78 3.78
C ALA A 20 4.90 -22.62 4.27
N GLY A 21 4.84 -23.94 4.06
CA GLY A 21 5.90 -24.89 4.45
C GLY A 21 6.01 -25.16 5.97
N LYS A 22 5.06 -24.70 6.79
CA LYS A 22 5.02 -24.99 8.23
C LYS A 22 3.80 -25.85 8.57
N SER A 23 4.02 -26.97 9.25
CA SER A 23 2.95 -27.70 9.92
C SER A 23 2.41 -26.87 11.07
N VAL A 24 1.46 -25.99 10.77
CA VAL A 24 0.72 -25.24 11.77
C VAL A 24 -0.50 -26.05 12.19
N ALA A 25 -0.68 -26.23 13.49
CA ALA A 25 -1.90 -26.83 14.01
C ALA A 25 -3.12 -25.99 13.57
N HIS A 26 -4.25 -26.67 13.36
CA HIS A 26 -5.50 -26.02 12.95
C HIS A 26 -5.83 -24.87 13.91
N GLY A 27 -5.98 -23.65 13.40
CA GLY A 27 -6.30 -22.45 14.18
C GLY A 27 -5.12 -21.64 14.75
N VAL A 28 -3.86 -22.07 14.59
CA VAL A 28 -2.68 -21.35 15.13
C VAL A 28 -2.12 -20.30 14.16
N GLY A 29 -2.39 -20.44 12.86
CA GLY A 29 -1.91 -19.51 11.85
C GLY A 29 -2.55 -18.12 11.95
N ILE A 30 -1.74 -17.07 11.88
CA ILE A 30 -2.27 -15.69 11.73
C ILE A 30 -2.99 -15.61 10.38
N THR A 31 -4.29 -15.31 10.44
CA THR A 31 -5.13 -15.15 9.26
C THR A 31 -4.82 -13.84 8.52
N LYS A 32 -5.15 -13.78 7.22
CA LYS A 32 -5.02 -12.54 6.43
C LYS A 32 -5.79 -11.38 7.07
N ILE A 33 -7.00 -11.63 7.57
CA ILE A 33 -7.85 -10.59 8.16
C ILE A 33 -7.25 -10.03 9.46
N GLU A 34 -6.63 -10.89 10.28
CA GLU A 34 -5.86 -10.45 11.45
C GLU A 34 -4.62 -9.63 11.03
N GLY A 35 -3.95 -10.01 9.95
CA GLY A 35 -2.91 -9.19 9.34
C GLY A 35 -3.39 -7.79 8.95
N PHE A 36 -4.55 -7.68 8.30
CA PHE A 36 -5.15 -6.40 7.94
C PHE A 36 -5.57 -5.57 9.17
N LYS A 37 -6.04 -6.22 10.24
CA LYS A 37 -6.31 -5.54 11.51
C LYS A 37 -5.04 -4.91 12.07
N ARG A 38 -3.93 -5.65 12.12
CA ARG A 38 -2.63 -5.14 12.60
C ARG A 38 -2.11 -3.99 11.74
N MET A 39 -2.25 -4.11 10.41
CA MET A 39 -1.88 -3.03 9.50
C MET A 39 -2.73 -1.78 9.71
N ALA A 40 -4.05 -1.93 9.94
CA ALA A 40 -4.93 -0.81 10.24
C ALA A 40 -4.52 -0.08 11.53
N CYS A 41 -4.19 -0.82 12.60
CA CYS A 41 -3.67 -0.24 13.83
C CYS A 41 -2.36 0.52 13.61
N TYR A 42 -1.43 -0.04 12.82
CA TYR A 42 -0.18 0.64 12.47
C TYR A 42 -0.44 1.96 11.72
N VAL A 43 -1.32 1.93 10.71
CA VAL A 43 -1.65 3.12 9.92
C VAL A 43 -2.26 4.19 10.80
N HIS A 44 -3.24 3.83 11.63
CA HIS A 44 -3.89 4.77 12.53
C HIS A 44 -2.87 5.40 13.50
N GLY A 45 -1.99 4.61 14.12
CA GLY A 45 -0.93 5.14 14.99
C GLY A 45 0.00 6.12 14.28
N ALA A 46 0.42 5.81 13.04
CA ALA A 46 1.23 6.71 12.23
C ALA A 46 0.47 8.00 11.86
N THR A 47 -0.82 7.90 11.54
CA THR A 47 -1.69 9.04 11.24
C THR A 47 -1.85 9.96 12.45
N MET A 48 -2.08 9.41 13.64
CA MET A 48 -2.18 10.20 14.89
C MET A 48 -0.85 10.88 15.24
N ALA A 49 0.27 10.16 15.09
CA ALA A 49 1.60 10.74 15.31
C ALA A 49 1.87 11.91 14.34
N HIS A 50 1.48 11.78 13.07
CA HIS A 50 1.61 12.84 12.09
C HIS A 50 0.77 14.07 12.44
N MET A 51 -0.51 13.89 12.78
CA MET A 51 -1.38 14.99 13.22
C MET A 51 -0.83 15.72 14.45
N SER A 52 -0.31 14.95 15.42
CA SER A 52 0.33 15.51 16.61
C SER A 52 1.55 16.34 16.24
N SER A 53 2.40 15.85 15.33
CA SER A 53 3.61 16.55 14.91
C SER A 53 3.36 17.83 14.10
N THR A 54 2.26 17.90 13.35
CA THR A 54 1.91 19.05 12.52
C THR A 54 0.97 20.02 13.22
N GLY A 55 0.34 19.61 14.32
CA GLY A 55 -0.72 20.38 14.99
C GLY A 55 -2.03 20.45 14.20
N VAL A 56 -2.16 19.69 13.10
CA VAL A 56 -3.35 19.68 12.25
C VAL A 56 -4.14 18.41 12.52
N PHE A 57 -5.34 18.57 13.09
CA PHE A 57 -6.26 17.47 13.35
C PHE A 57 -7.28 17.33 12.21
N ASP A 58 -7.42 16.12 11.70
CA ASP A 58 -8.46 15.76 10.73
C ASP A 58 -9.34 14.65 11.31
N ALA A 59 -10.58 15.01 11.67
CA ALA A 59 -11.55 14.09 12.24
C ALA A 59 -11.87 12.90 11.32
N ALA A 60 -11.81 13.08 10.00
CA ALA A 60 -12.09 12.01 9.04
C ALA A 60 -11.01 10.91 9.03
N LEU A 61 -9.83 11.22 9.56
CA LEU A 61 -8.69 10.31 9.67
C LEU A 61 -8.41 9.88 11.12
N ALA A 62 -9.19 10.40 12.08
CA ALA A 62 -9.07 10.08 13.50
C ALA A 62 -9.59 8.68 13.83
N ASP A 63 -10.55 8.16 13.06
CA ASP A 63 -11.08 6.83 13.32
C ASP A 63 -10.21 5.73 12.71
N PRO A 64 -9.89 4.67 13.47
CA PRO A 64 -9.14 3.54 12.93
C PRO A 64 -9.95 2.79 11.89
N TRP A 65 -9.29 2.36 10.81
CA TRP A 65 -9.94 1.53 9.80
C TRP A 65 -10.29 0.15 10.36
N SER A 66 -11.43 -0.40 9.93
CA SER A 66 -11.68 -1.83 10.08
C SER A 66 -10.70 -2.65 9.23
N ALA A 67 -10.53 -3.93 9.58
CA ALA A 67 -9.68 -4.84 8.82
C ALA A 67 -10.14 -4.96 7.36
N GLN A 68 -11.45 -4.95 7.10
CA GLN A 68 -12.04 -5.01 5.76
C GLN A 68 -11.75 -3.73 4.96
N VAL A 69 -11.85 -2.56 5.58
CA VAL A 69 -11.49 -1.28 4.94
C VAL A 69 -10.01 -1.26 4.59
N CYS A 70 -9.14 -1.68 5.52
CA CYS A 70 -7.71 -1.78 5.27
C CYS A 70 -7.39 -2.77 4.14
N GLN A 71 -8.07 -3.91 4.09
CA GLN A 71 -7.94 -4.88 3.01
C GLN A 71 -8.36 -4.29 1.66
N SER A 72 -9.49 -3.60 1.60
CA SER A 72 -9.99 -2.96 0.38
C SER A 72 -8.99 -1.92 -0.15
N ARG A 73 -8.52 -1.02 0.72
CA ARG A 73 -7.50 -0.01 0.37
C ARG A 73 -6.21 -0.64 -0.12
N TRP A 74 -5.73 -1.69 0.55
CA TRP A 74 -4.55 -2.44 0.11
C TRP A 74 -4.73 -2.99 -1.31
N LYS A 75 -5.86 -3.66 -1.58
CA LYS A 75 -6.16 -4.21 -2.91
C LYS A 75 -6.15 -3.12 -3.98
N SER A 76 -6.76 -1.96 -3.71
CA SER A 76 -6.76 -0.82 -4.63
C SER A 76 -5.36 -0.29 -4.89
N TYR A 77 -4.55 -0.07 -3.84
CA TYR A 77 -3.17 0.40 -3.99
C TYR A 77 -2.30 -0.62 -4.73
N PHE A 78 -2.41 -1.90 -4.40
CA PHE A 78 -1.66 -2.95 -5.07
C PHE A 78 -2.06 -3.12 -6.54
N ALA A 79 -3.34 -2.96 -6.88
CA ALA A 79 -3.79 -2.96 -8.26
C ALA A 79 -3.21 -1.78 -9.05
N ARG A 80 -3.21 -0.58 -8.47
CA ARG A 80 -2.60 0.62 -9.06
C ARG A 80 -1.10 0.47 -9.28
N TYR A 81 -0.40 -0.07 -8.29
CA TYR A 81 1.02 -0.40 -8.40
C TYR A 81 1.28 -1.36 -9.56
N LYS A 82 0.55 -2.49 -9.63
CA LYS A 82 0.71 -3.46 -10.73
C LYS A 82 0.47 -2.81 -12.08
N SER A 83 -0.62 -2.05 -12.24
CA SER A 83 -0.94 -1.36 -13.49
C SER A 83 0.15 -0.37 -13.91
N THR A 84 0.67 0.41 -12.96
CA THR A 84 1.72 1.41 -13.22
C THR A 84 3.05 0.74 -13.57
N ARG A 85 3.42 -0.31 -12.84
CA ARG A 85 4.60 -1.14 -13.14
C ARG A 85 4.50 -1.78 -14.52
N ASP A 86 3.33 -2.30 -14.87
CA ASP A 86 3.13 -2.94 -16.17
C ASP A 86 3.24 -1.91 -17.28
N LYS A 87 2.68 -0.70 -17.12
CA LYS A 87 2.91 0.42 -18.06
C LYS A 87 4.39 0.77 -18.20
N LEU A 88 5.15 0.80 -17.10
CA LEU A 88 6.59 1.12 -17.14
C LEU A 88 7.40 0.10 -17.95
N LYS A 89 6.98 -1.16 -17.96
CA LYS A 89 7.63 -2.21 -18.75
C LYS A 89 7.36 -2.12 -20.25
N HIS A 90 6.33 -1.42 -20.68
CA HIS A 90 5.99 -1.26 -22.10
C HIS A 90 6.57 0.06 -22.62
N GLN A 91 7.28 0.03 -23.75
CA GLN A 91 7.97 1.19 -24.34
C GLN A 91 7.07 2.43 -24.54
N THR A 92 5.76 2.23 -24.73
CA THR A 92 4.77 3.30 -24.95
C THR A 92 3.81 3.48 -23.76
N GLY A 93 4.01 2.80 -22.64
CA GLY A 93 2.96 2.62 -21.61
C GLY A 93 2.48 3.90 -20.91
N PHE A 94 3.24 4.99 -21.00
CA PHE A 94 2.84 6.31 -20.49
C PHE A 94 2.55 7.35 -21.59
N GLY A 95 2.72 7.00 -22.87
CA GLY A 95 2.37 7.85 -24.01
C GLY A 95 3.07 9.22 -24.01
N ILE A 96 4.30 9.30 -23.48
CA ILE A 96 5.04 10.57 -23.39
C ILE A 96 5.45 11.01 -24.79
N THR A 97 4.94 12.16 -25.24
CA THR A 97 5.26 12.74 -26.55
C THR A 97 6.51 13.62 -26.48
N ALA A 98 7.08 13.95 -27.65
CA ALA A 98 8.19 14.89 -27.76
C ALA A 98 7.82 16.29 -27.22
N GLU A 99 6.57 16.74 -27.41
CA GLU A 99 6.06 17.99 -26.86
C GLU A 99 6.00 17.95 -25.33
N MET A 100 5.53 16.86 -24.74
CA MET A 100 5.50 16.68 -23.29
C MET A 100 6.91 16.69 -22.69
N LEU A 101 7.88 16.06 -23.36
CA LEU A 101 9.30 16.11 -22.98
C LEU A 101 9.85 17.54 -23.07
N ALA A 102 9.52 18.28 -24.15
CA ALA A 102 9.93 19.67 -24.33
C ALA A 102 9.35 20.60 -23.24
N HIS A 103 8.16 20.29 -22.71
CA HIS A 103 7.56 20.96 -21.56
C HIS A 103 8.05 20.43 -20.19
N GLY A 104 9.08 19.59 -20.16
CA GLY A 104 9.71 19.11 -18.93
C GLY A 104 8.99 17.96 -18.24
N VAL A 105 8.01 17.33 -18.88
CA VAL A 105 7.33 16.14 -18.33
C VAL A 105 8.26 14.94 -18.43
N THR A 106 8.60 14.35 -17.28
CA THR A 106 9.45 13.16 -17.21
C THR A 106 8.64 11.88 -17.00
N LEU A 107 9.24 10.75 -17.35
CA LEU A 107 8.67 9.43 -17.04
C LEU A 107 8.47 9.23 -15.53
N GLU A 108 9.42 9.69 -14.72
CA GLU A 108 9.34 9.64 -13.26
C GLU A 108 8.14 10.43 -12.74
N ALA A 109 7.90 11.64 -13.26
CA ALA A 109 6.73 12.44 -12.88
C ALA A 109 5.42 11.74 -13.24
N MET A 110 5.35 11.07 -14.39
CA MET A 110 4.17 10.31 -14.81
C MET A 110 3.94 9.05 -13.97
N VAL A 111 5.01 8.37 -13.57
CA VAL A 111 4.97 7.22 -12.66
C VAL A 111 4.49 7.66 -11.28
N ASN A 112 5.10 8.68 -10.68
CA ASN A 112 4.72 9.22 -9.38
C ASN A 112 3.28 9.73 -9.37
N LYS A 113 2.82 10.36 -10.45
CA LYS A 113 1.41 10.77 -10.59
C LYS A 113 0.46 9.57 -10.64
N SER A 114 0.86 8.48 -11.30
CA SER A 114 0.03 7.29 -11.49
C SER A 114 -0.01 6.38 -10.25
N CYS A 115 1.08 6.35 -9.49
CA CYS A 115 1.21 5.61 -8.24
C CYS A 115 2.07 6.44 -7.26
N PRO A 116 1.46 7.39 -6.54
CA PRO A 116 2.15 8.20 -5.54
C PRO A 116 2.48 7.42 -4.26
#